data_AF-A0A1G6KVZ6-F1
#
_entry.id   AF-A0A1G6KVZ6-F1
#
_cell.length_a   1.000
_cell.length_b   1.000
_cell.length_c   1.000
_cell.angle_alpha   90.00
_cell.angle_beta   90.00
_cell.angle_gamma   90.00
#
_symmetry.space_group_name_H-M   'P 1'
#
loop_
_entity.id
_entity.type
_entity.pdbx_description
1 polymer ?
#
loop_
_entity_poly.entity_id
_entity_poly.type
_entity_poly.pdbx_seq_one_letter_code
_entity_poly.pdbx_strand_id
1 'polypeptide(L)'
;MIKHIPYIPLSDKWLKASVIGSLWAVVEIVLGSMLHNLRIPFAGSILSFFAVYLIIAFFQVWKTNGIIWRAGLICALMKSLSPSAIIIGPMTGIMAEALILELIILGIGKNLFSYGIGGALAVFSVVIHKAISLLILYGWDIVKLLENIYLFAAKHLNFDGVAPSQILIIVSGIYLSLGYIAGTLGYYAGRKYIKHNSTQQNLQIKKPSQGHLFQHTSKKNQSWLILPLIFVMLLGVMYSIASSSIIISSVLSTIFIVIIGIRYKNNLRFLMKPAFWLQLIFILVFSSFFYQGFSVKGILQSGGWIIGCKMVLRALVLLTSFSAISVELKNPVIKNILYKRGLKNLYQSLELAFSALPSLIQTFASESKSIFGLKKVTYLMLNCSQSLLNNFTEAEETKTKVFIISGEVNGGKTTLAKNVINLLQMKNVEVNGFLTVAINNELSEKTYYLEEIKSGTREFLCSNNPVSENEKSGRFYFSEAGILFGRKIIEQPIQQGMQQLTVIDEIGPLEIQGKGWAPSIAQQLAQNNSAQLWIVRASLVNAAIRKWNVGEVFIFHLHEEREQEIATCIFNNLEAEKTKAV
;
A
#
# COMPACT_ATOMS: atom_id res chain seq x y z
N MET A 1 19.48 -3.33 -31.88
CA MET A 1 18.68 -4.59 -31.86
C MET A 1 17.49 -4.27 -31.00
N ILE A 2 16.27 -4.31 -31.55
CA ILE A 2 15.07 -3.80 -30.88
C ILE A 2 14.95 -4.42 -29.49
N LYS A 3 15.02 -3.57 -28.46
CA LYS A 3 14.95 -4.03 -27.08
C LYS A 3 13.49 -4.19 -26.69
N HIS A 4 13.02 -5.43 -26.71
CA HIS A 4 11.69 -5.79 -26.26
C HIS A 4 11.70 -6.13 -24.76
N ILE A 5 10.83 -5.47 -23.98
CA ILE A 5 10.56 -5.79 -22.59
C ILE A 5 9.16 -6.42 -22.57
N PRO A 6 9.05 -7.76 -22.44
CA PRO A 6 7.75 -8.41 -22.41
C PRO A 6 6.98 -8.01 -21.16
N TYR A 7 5.66 -7.88 -21.32
CA TYR A 7 4.78 -7.75 -20.17
C TYR A 7 4.70 -9.08 -19.45
N ILE A 8 5.16 -9.12 -18.20
CA ILE A 8 4.98 -10.28 -17.33
C ILE A 8 3.72 -9.99 -16.50
N PRO A 9 2.59 -10.66 -16.78
CA PRO A 9 1.38 -10.48 -16.01
C PRO A 9 1.60 -10.90 -14.55
N LEU A 10 0.83 -10.30 -13.66
CA LEU A 10 0.77 -10.73 -12.28
C LEU A 10 0.50 -12.24 -12.22
N SER A 11 1.31 -12.97 -11.45
CA SER A 11 1.02 -14.39 -11.25
C SER A 11 -0.37 -14.55 -10.65
N ASP A 12 -1.12 -15.57 -11.09
CA ASP A 12 -2.46 -15.87 -10.60
C ASP A 12 -2.60 -15.85 -9.06
N LYS A 13 -1.58 -16.33 -8.34
CA LYS A 13 -1.54 -16.30 -6.87
C LYS A 13 -1.56 -14.89 -6.28
N TRP A 14 -0.81 -13.96 -6.89
CA TRP A 14 -0.73 -12.55 -6.46
C TRP A 14 -1.97 -11.76 -6.87
N LEU A 15 -2.61 -12.13 -7.98
CA LEU A 15 -3.87 -11.56 -8.43
C LEU A 15 -5.04 -11.95 -7.50
N LYS A 16 -5.18 -13.24 -7.20
CA LYS A 16 -6.18 -13.70 -6.21
C LYS A 16 -5.90 -13.15 -4.82
N ALA A 17 -4.62 -13.04 -4.43
CA ALA A 17 -4.24 -12.44 -3.16
C ALA A 17 -4.58 -10.94 -3.08
N SER A 18 -4.49 -10.17 -4.18
CA SER A 18 -4.90 -8.76 -4.17
C SER A 18 -6.41 -8.59 -3.98
N VAL A 19 -7.21 -9.49 -4.54
CA VAL A 19 -8.66 -9.52 -4.32
C VAL A 19 -9.01 -9.84 -2.86
N ILE A 20 -8.45 -10.92 -2.30
CA ILE A 20 -8.72 -11.27 -0.90
C ILE A 20 -8.18 -10.18 0.03
N GLY A 21 -6.98 -9.67 -0.24
CA GLY A 21 -6.33 -8.64 0.55
C GLY A 21 -7.13 -7.32 0.58
N SER A 22 -7.71 -6.90 -0.55
CA SER A 22 -8.54 -5.69 -0.62
C SER A 22 -9.85 -5.83 0.15
N LEU A 23 -10.54 -6.97 0.00
CA LEU A 23 -11.78 -7.25 0.73
C LEU A 23 -11.53 -7.38 2.24
N TRP A 24 -10.46 -8.07 2.63
CA TRP A 24 -10.05 -8.14 4.03
C TRP A 24 -9.70 -6.76 4.59
N ALA A 25 -8.95 -5.94 3.84
CA ALA A 25 -8.63 -4.57 4.25
C ALA A 25 -9.88 -3.71 4.46
N VAL A 26 -10.91 -3.86 3.62
CA VAL A 26 -12.19 -3.14 3.78
C VAL A 26 -12.85 -3.52 5.10
N VAL A 27 -12.91 -4.80 5.45
CA VAL A 27 -13.44 -5.26 6.75
C VAL A 27 -12.62 -4.69 7.89
N GLU A 28 -11.30 -4.78 7.79
CA GLU A 28 -10.36 -4.31 8.80
C GLU A 28 -10.48 -2.80 9.05
N ILE A 29 -10.75 -2.01 8.00
CA ILE A 29 -10.90 -0.57 8.07
C ILE A 29 -12.31 -0.19 8.55
N VAL A 30 -13.36 -0.75 7.95
CA VAL A 30 -14.75 -0.41 8.26
C VAL A 30 -15.18 -1.00 9.60
N LEU A 31 -15.12 -2.33 9.79
CA LEU A 31 -15.49 -2.93 11.08
C LEU A 31 -14.56 -2.46 12.20
N GLY A 32 -13.25 -2.36 11.94
CA GLY A 32 -12.29 -1.88 12.92
C GLY A 32 -12.60 -0.46 13.42
N SER A 33 -12.95 0.46 12.50
CA SER A 33 -13.35 1.82 12.88
C SER A 33 -14.71 1.85 13.60
N MET A 34 -15.68 1.05 13.17
CA MET A 34 -16.99 0.94 13.84
C MET A 34 -16.85 0.42 15.27
N LEU A 35 -16.11 -0.67 15.49
CA LEU A 35 -15.89 -1.25 16.83
C LEU A 35 -15.18 -0.26 17.75
N HIS A 36 -14.20 0.47 17.23
CA HIS A 36 -13.49 1.50 17.98
C HIS A 36 -14.40 2.68 18.34
N ASN A 37 -15.25 3.13 17.41
CA ASN A 37 -16.19 4.22 17.65
C ASN A 37 -17.27 3.85 18.67
N LEU A 38 -17.72 2.59 18.66
CA LEU A 38 -18.68 2.04 19.65
C LEU A 38 -18.02 1.68 20.99
N ARG A 39 -16.69 1.83 21.12
CA ARG A 39 -15.90 1.45 22.32
C ARG A 39 -16.16 0.01 22.80
N ILE A 40 -16.39 -0.91 21.86
CA ILE A 40 -16.64 -2.31 22.18
C ILE A 40 -15.36 -2.94 22.76
N PRO A 41 -15.41 -3.57 23.95
CA PRO A 41 -14.26 -4.26 24.52
C PRO A 41 -13.86 -5.44 23.64
N PHE A 42 -12.57 -5.78 23.61
CA PHE A 42 -12.02 -6.88 22.80
C PHE A 42 -12.23 -6.74 21.27
N ALA A 43 -12.35 -5.51 20.77
CA ALA A 43 -12.50 -5.23 19.33
C ALA A 43 -11.48 -5.98 18.45
N GLY A 44 -10.22 -6.11 18.88
CA GLY A 44 -9.19 -6.85 18.13
C GLY A 44 -9.48 -8.36 18.00
N SER A 45 -10.00 -8.98 19.06
CA SER A 45 -10.37 -10.40 19.06
C SER A 45 -11.56 -10.68 18.15
N ILE A 46 -12.54 -9.78 18.17
CA ILE A 46 -13.70 -9.83 17.27
C ILE A 46 -13.24 -9.71 15.83
N LEU A 47 -12.36 -8.76 15.54
CA LEU A 47 -11.85 -8.52 14.19
C LEU A 47 -11.06 -9.72 13.66
N SER A 48 -10.22 -10.33 14.49
CA SER A 48 -9.48 -11.55 14.16
C SER A 48 -10.39 -12.75 13.88
N PHE A 49 -11.47 -12.91 14.66
CA PHE A 49 -12.50 -13.92 14.39
C PHE A 49 -13.09 -13.75 12.99
N PHE A 50 -13.49 -12.52 12.62
CA PHE A 50 -14.03 -12.23 11.29
C PHE A 50 -12.98 -12.39 10.18
N ALA A 51 -11.73 -12.00 10.44
CA ALA A 51 -10.61 -12.16 9.51
C ALA A 51 -10.39 -13.64 9.16
N VAL A 52 -10.19 -14.49 10.18
CA VAL A 52 -10.00 -15.94 10.03
C VAL A 52 -11.20 -16.58 9.31
N TYR A 53 -12.41 -16.23 9.74
CA TYR A 53 -13.64 -16.71 9.13
C TYR A 53 -13.72 -16.39 7.63
N LEU A 54 -13.47 -15.13 7.24
CA LEU A 54 -13.53 -14.69 5.84
C LEU A 54 -12.39 -15.27 4.99
N ILE A 55 -11.16 -15.27 5.50
CA ILE A 55 -10.00 -15.80 4.77
C ILE A 55 -10.20 -17.27 4.46
N ILE A 56 -10.68 -18.07 5.42
CA ILE A 56 -10.93 -19.50 5.18
C ILE A 56 -12.09 -19.68 4.20
N ALA A 57 -13.12 -18.83 4.24
CA ALA A 57 -14.20 -18.85 3.26
C ALA A 57 -13.70 -18.55 1.84
N PHE A 58 -12.86 -17.52 1.65
CA PHE A 58 -12.22 -17.23 0.36
C PHE A 58 -11.29 -18.36 -0.10
N PHE A 59 -10.53 -18.95 0.83
CA PHE A 59 -9.63 -20.06 0.52
C PHE A 59 -10.38 -21.31 0.04
N GLN A 60 -11.64 -21.51 0.43
CA GLN A 60 -12.46 -22.59 -0.14
C GLN A 60 -12.74 -22.39 -1.63
N VAL A 61 -12.88 -21.14 -2.07
CA VAL A 61 -13.08 -20.79 -3.49
C VAL A 61 -11.78 -20.96 -4.27
N TRP A 62 -10.65 -20.48 -3.74
CA TRP A 62 -9.34 -20.59 -4.39
C TRP A 62 -8.34 -21.37 -3.52
N LYS A 63 -8.35 -22.69 -3.65
CA LYS A 63 -7.50 -23.62 -2.88
C LYS A 63 -6.05 -23.69 -3.36
N THR A 64 -5.40 -22.55 -3.54
CA THR A 64 -4.01 -22.47 -4.01
C THR A 64 -3.07 -22.05 -2.89
N ASN A 65 -1.96 -22.78 -2.78
CA ASN A 65 -0.98 -22.58 -1.71
C ASN A 65 -0.29 -21.22 -1.84
N GLY A 66 -0.13 -20.54 -0.70
CA GLY A 66 0.55 -19.27 -0.57
C GLY A 66 -0.34 -18.05 -0.82
N ILE A 67 -1.64 -18.20 -1.01
CA ILE A 67 -2.53 -17.05 -1.17
C ILE A 67 -2.74 -16.31 0.16
N ILE A 68 -2.83 -17.03 1.28
CA ILE A 68 -3.27 -16.44 2.55
C ILE A 68 -2.23 -15.45 3.06
N TRP A 69 -0.95 -15.84 3.10
CA TRP A 69 0.10 -14.94 3.57
C TRP A 69 0.27 -13.72 2.65
N ARG A 70 0.09 -13.87 1.33
CA ARG A 70 0.16 -12.76 0.37
C ARG A 70 -1.01 -11.79 0.57
N ALA A 71 -2.22 -12.31 0.77
CA ALA A 71 -3.40 -11.51 1.07
C ALA A 71 -3.24 -10.76 2.40
N GLY A 72 -2.69 -11.41 3.43
CA GLY A 72 -2.36 -10.79 4.71
C GLY A 72 -1.32 -9.68 4.59
N LEU A 73 -0.28 -9.88 3.79
CA LEU A 73 0.72 -8.84 3.52
C LEU A 73 0.09 -7.61 2.84
N ILE A 74 -0.78 -7.83 1.84
CA ILE A 74 -1.49 -6.75 1.14
C ILE A 74 -2.43 -6.02 2.11
N CYS A 75 -3.24 -6.74 2.88
CA CYS A 75 -4.16 -6.18 3.87
C CYS A 75 -3.41 -5.34 4.92
N ALA A 76 -2.33 -5.88 5.48
CA ALA A 76 -1.49 -5.22 6.47
C ALA A 76 -0.89 -3.91 5.92
N LEU A 77 -0.41 -3.92 4.68
CA LEU A 77 0.11 -2.72 4.00
C LEU A 77 -1.00 -1.69 3.73
N MET A 78 -2.19 -2.12 3.31
CA MET A 78 -3.34 -1.23 3.11
C MET A 78 -3.76 -0.54 4.41
N LYS A 79 -3.84 -1.31 5.50
CA LYS A 79 -4.12 -0.77 6.84
C LYS A 79 -3.05 0.24 7.29
N SER A 80 -1.79 0.03 6.90
CA SER A 80 -0.67 0.91 7.27
C SER A 80 -0.67 2.28 6.59
N LEU A 81 -1.30 2.35 5.42
CA LEU A 81 -1.44 3.57 4.62
C LEU A 81 -2.75 4.31 4.92
N SER A 82 -3.64 3.73 5.72
CA SER A 82 -4.80 4.42 6.30
C SER A 82 -4.35 5.52 7.27
N PRO A 83 -5.03 6.68 7.35
CA PRO A 83 -4.62 7.87 8.13
C PRO A 83 -4.57 7.70 9.68
N SER A 84 -4.58 6.48 10.21
CA SER A 84 -4.51 6.21 11.65
C SER A 84 -3.08 6.42 12.21
N ALA A 85 -2.96 7.01 13.40
CA ALA A 85 -1.68 7.52 13.94
C ALA A 85 -0.73 6.47 14.56
N ILE A 86 -1.17 5.21 14.77
CA ILE A 86 -0.35 4.13 15.37
C ILE A 86 -0.48 2.88 14.49
N ILE A 87 0.47 2.71 13.58
CA ILE A 87 0.30 1.87 12.38
C ILE A 87 0.88 0.46 12.53
N ILE A 88 1.95 0.29 13.31
CA ILE A 88 2.75 -0.95 13.29
C ILE A 88 2.07 -2.12 14.04
N GLY A 89 1.32 -1.83 15.11
CA GLY A 89 0.64 -2.85 15.92
C GLY A 89 -0.35 -3.70 15.11
N PRO A 90 -1.43 -3.11 14.55
CA PRO A 90 -2.40 -3.84 13.74
C PRO A 90 -1.78 -4.55 12.53
N MET A 91 -0.80 -3.91 11.87
CA MET A 91 -0.12 -4.49 10.71
C MET A 91 0.58 -5.82 11.03
N THR A 92 1.31 -5.87 12.15
CA THR A 92 2.02 -7.09 12.58
C THR A 92 1.06 -8.18 13.06
N GLY A 93 -0.08 -7.81 13.66
CA GLY A 93 -1.14 -8.76 14.03
C GLY A 93 -1.76 -9.46 12.81
N ILE A 94 -2.24 -8.68 11.83
CA ILE A 94 -2.81 -9.19 10.56
C ILE A 94 -1.83 -10.13 9.85
N MET A 95 -0.55 -9.75 9.79
CA MET A 95 0.48 -10.57 9.17
C MET A 95 0.73 -11.88 9.94
N ALA A 96 0.75 -11.83 11.27
CA ALA A 96 0.92 -13.02 12.11
C ALA A 96 -0.23 -14.01 11.93
N GLU A 97 -1.48 -13.53 11.93
CA GLU A 97 -2.67 -14.35 11.68
C GLU A 97 -2.57 -15.08 10.34
N ALA A 98 -2.23 -14.36 9.28
CA ALA A 98 -2.11 -14.92 7.93
C ALA A 98 -0.98 -15.95 7.82
N LEU A 99 0.18 -15.68 8.42
CA LEU A 99 1.33 -16.60 8.41
C LEU A 99 1.02 -17.88 9.20
N ILE A 100 0.46 -17.75 10.41
CA ILE A 100 0.09 -18.91 11.23
C ILE A 100 -0.92 -19.78 10.49
N LEU A 101 -1.96 -19.16 9.93
CA LEU A 101 -2.98 -19.87 9.19
C LEU A 101 -2.41 -20.61 7.97
N GLU A 102 -1.56 -19.95 7.17
CA GLU A 102 -0.90 -20.59 6.02
C GLU A 102 0.02 -21.74 6.45
N LEU A 103 0.86 -21.54 7.47
CA LEU A 103 1.80 -22.57 7.94
C LEU A 103 1.07 -23.84 8.40
N ILE A 104 -0.04 -23.69 9.11
CA ILE A 104 -0.84 -24.84 9.57
C ILE A 104 -1.50 -25.55 8.38
N ILE A 105 -2.06 -24.81 7.42
CA ILE A 105 -2.69 -25.39 6.22
C ILE A 105 -1.68 -26.10 5.32
N LEU A 106 -0.45 -25.58 5.22
CA LEU A 106 0.62 -26.23 4.50
C LEU A 106 1.15 -27.48 5.21
N GLY A 107 1.27 -27.43 6.54
CA GLY A 107 1.80 -28.55 7.33
C GLY A 107 0.84 -29.72 7.51
N ILE A 108 -0.43 -29.44 7.83
CA ILE A 108 -1.46 -30.48 8.09
C ILE A 108 -2.22 -30.86 6.80
N GLY A 109 -2.29 -29.94 5.82
CA GLY A 109 -3.03 -30.13 4.58
C GLY A 109 -4.43 -29.53 4.58
N LYS A 110 -5.16 -29.69 3.48
CA LYS A 110 -6.41 -28.96 3.17
C LYS A 110 -7.68 -29.58 3.76
N ASN A 111 -7.65 -29.91 5.05
CA ASN A 111 -8.72 -30.60 5.77
C ASN A 111 -9.48 -29.68 6.74
N LEU A 112 -10.72 -30.03 7.11
CA LEU A 112 -11.52 -29.29 8.10
C LEU A 112 -10.76 -29.05 9.40
N PHE A 113 -10.07 -30.09 9.88
CA PHE A 113 -9.25 -30.04 11.09
C PHE A 113 -8.14 -28.99 11.00
N SER A 114 -7.47 -28.90 9.84
CA SER A 114 -6.43 -27.89 9.62
C SER A 114 -6.99 -26.47 9.62
N TYR A 115 -8.18 -26.25 9.06
CA TYR A 115 -8.81 -24.93 9.09
C TYR A 115 -9.24 -24.53 10.50
N GLY A 116 -9.75 -25.49 11.29
CA GLY A 116 -10.08 -25.30 12.70
C GLY A 116 -8.85 -24.98 13.55
N ILE A 117 -7.79 -25.79 13.49
CA ILE A 117 -6.55 -25.54 14.24
C ILE A 117 -5.86 -24.25 13.78
N GLY A 118 -5.78 -24.04 12.47
CA GLY A 118 -5.20 -22.82 11.91
C GLY A 118 -5.95 -21.58 12.39
N GLY A 119 -7.28 -21.65 12.44
CA GLY A 119 -8.12 -20.59 13.01
C GLY A 119 -7.94 -20.40 14.51
N ALA A 120 -7.85 -21.50 15.28
CA ALA A 120 -7.60 -21.46 16.72
C ALA A 120 -6.30 -20.73 17.05
N LEU A 121 -5.19 -21.12 16.41
CA LEU A 121 -3.89 -20.51 16.61
C LEU A 121 -3.81 -19.07 16.08
N ALA A 122 -4.47 -18.76 14.96
CA ALA A 122 -4.52 -17.41 14.42
C ALA A 122 -5.25 -16.44 15.36
N VAL A 123 -6.45 -16.77 15.85
CA VAL A 123 -7.17 -15.92 16.81
C VAL A 123 -6.43 -15.83 18.15
N PHE A 124 -5.84 -16.94 18.61
CA PHE A 124 -5.03 -16.95 19.83
C PHE A 124 -3.77 -16.06 19.71
N SER A 125 -3.21 -15.94 18.50
CA SER A 125 -2.05 -15.09 18.23
C SER A 125 -2.28 -13.61 18.58
N VAL A 126 -3.53 -13.13 18.57
CA VAL A 126 -3.88 -11.75 18.98
C VAL A 126 -3.55 -11.51 20.46
N VAL A 127 -3.84 -12.49 21.32
CA VAL A 127 -3.56 -12.40 22.76
C VAL A 127 -2.05 -12.43 22.98
N ILE A 128 -1.36 -13.35 22.30
CA ILE A 128 0.11 -13.45 22.34
C ILE A 128 0.74 -12.14 21.87
N HIS A 129 0.28 -11.59 20.75
CA HIS A 129 0.77 -10.33 20.19
C HIS A 129 0.57 -9.16 21.16
N LYS A 130 -0.58 -9.09 21.82
CA LYS A 130 -0.84 -8.09 22.86
C LYS A 130 0.09 -8.26 24.07
N ALA A 131 0.32 -9.50 24.52
CA ALA A 131 1.24 -9.80 25.62
C ALA A 131 2.70 -9.43 25.27
N ILE A 132 3.16 -9.81 24.07
CA ILE A 132 4.48 -9.45 23.55
C ILE A 132 4.61 -7.92 23.43
N SER A 133 3.58 -7.24 22.92
CA SER A 133 3.57 -5.78 22.80
C SER A 133 3.71 -5.09 24.16
N LEU A 134 3.02 -5.58 25.19
CA LEU A 134 3.15 -5.09 26.57
C LEU A 134 4.57 -5.35 27.12
N LEU A 135 5.14 -6.53 26.89
CA LEU A 135 6.51 -6.86 27.27
C LEU A 135 7.55 -5.99 26.56
N ILE A 136 7.35 -5.69 25.27
CA ILE A 136 8.24 -4.80 24.51
C ILE A 136 8.17 -3.38 25.09
N LEU A 137 6.96 -2.87 25.34
CA LEU A 137 6.74 -1.50 25.82
C LEU A 137 7.20 -1.27 27.26
N TYR A 138 6.85 -2.18 28.17
CA TYR A 138 7.01 -1.99 29.62
C TYR A 138 8.10 -2.89 30.24
N GLY A 139 8.64 -3.85 29.49
CA GLY A 139 9.65 -4.78 30.00
C GLY A 139 9.08 -5.84 30.93
N TRP A 140 9.96 -6.65 31.52
CA TRP A 140 9.57 -7.74 32.44
C TRP A 140 8.89 -7.26 33.71
N ASP A 141 9.10 -6.01 34.10
CA ASP A 141 8.51 -5.45 35.31
C ASP A 141 6.98 -5.40 35.25
N ILE A 142 6.36 -5.33 34.06
CA ILE A 142 4.90 -5.39 33.93
C ILE A 142 4.34 -6.75 34.34
N VAL A 143 5.09 -7.82 34.13
CA VAL A 143 4.66 -9.18 34.48
C VAL A 143 4.59 -9.31 36.00
N LYS A 144 5.62 -8.82 36.70
CA LYS A 144 5.64 -8.77 38.18
C LYS A 144 4.50 -7.93 38.73
N LEU A 145 4.23 -6.78 38.10
CA LEU A 145 3.13 -5.89 38.51
C LEU A 145 1.77 -6.58 38.31
N LEU A 146 1.55 -7.23 37.17
CA LEU A 146 0.33 -8.00 36.89
C LEU A 146 0.14 -9.17 37.85
N GLU A 147 1.22 -9.88 38.21
CA GLU A 147 1.19 -10.95 39.22
C GLU A 147 0.78 -10.41 40.60
N ASN A 148 1.33 -9.27 41.02
CA ASN A 148 0.96 -8.63 42.29
C ASN A 148 -0.49 -8.12 42.30
N ILE A 149 -0.97 -7.59 41.17
CA ILE A 149 -2.40 -7.21 41.00
C ILE A 149 -3.28 -8.45 41.13
N TYR A 150 -2.87 -9.56 40.51
CA TYR A 150 -3.62 -10.80 40.58
C TYR A 150 -3.71 -11.34 42.01
N LEU A 151 -2.58 -11.43 42.71
CA LEU A 151 -2.55 -11.88 44.11
C LEU A 151 -3.42 -10.99 45.00
N PHE A 152 -3.43 -9.68 44.74
CA PHE A 152 -4.30 -8.74 45.45
C PHE A 152 -5.79 -8.98 45.18
N ALA A 153 -6.17 -9.18 43.91
CA ALA A 153 -7.56 -9.43 43.52
C ALA A 153 -8.06 -10.79 44.04
N ALA A 154 -7.22 -11.83 43.97
CA ALA A 154 -7.54 -13.17 44.47
C ALA A 154 -7.86 -13.14 45.97
N LYS A 155 -7.05 -12.42 46.76
CA LYS A 155 -7.25 -12.22 48.19
C LYS A 155 -8.53 -11.45 48.55
N HIS A 156 -8.99 -10.53 47.70
CA HIS A 156 -10.21 -9.74 47.95
C HIS A 156 -11.50 -10.43 47.49
N LEU A 157 -11.40 -11.29 46.48
CA LEU A 157 -12.55 -11.99 45.91
C LEU A 157 -12.78 -13.37 46.56
N ASN A 158 -12.03 -13.72 47.62
CA ASN A 158 -12.02 -15.04 48.25
C ASN A 158 -11.82 -16.19 47.24
N PHE A 159 -11.11 -15.94 46.13
CA PHE A 159 -10.66 -16.98 45.21
C PHE A 159 -9.36 -17.57 45.75
N ASP A 160 -9.42 -18.14 46.96
CA ASP A 160 -8.28 -18.82 47.55
C ASP A 160 -8.03 -20.13 46.78
N GLY A 161 -6.93 -20.17 46.01
CA GLY A 161 -6.42 -21.39 45.39
C GLY A 161 -6.43 -21.45 43.86
N VAL A 162 -6.98 -20.45 43.16
CA VAL A 162 -6.76 -20.35 41.71
C VAL A 162 -5.35 -19.80 41.49
N ALA A 163 -4.52 -20.50 40.72
CA ALA A 163 -3.21 -19.98 40.33
C ALA A 163 -3.35 -19.04 39.12
N PRO A 164 -2.48 -18.02 38.94
CA PRO A 164 -2.55 -17.14 37.77
C PRO A 164 -2.50 -17.91 36.44
N SER A 165 -1.80 -19.05 36.44
CA SER A 165 -1.72 -19.98 35.31
C SER A 165 -3.08 -20.56 34.92
N GLN A 166 -3.98 -20.84 35.85
CA GLN A 166 -5.30 -21.40 35.56
C GLN A 166 -6.19 -20.40 34.81
N ILE A 167 -6.12 -19.11 35.17
CA ILE A 167 -6.85 -18.06 34.44
C ILE A 167 -6.29 -17.92 33.02
N LEU A 168 -4.97 -17.97 32.86
CA LEU A 168 -4.34 -17.96 31.53
C LEU A 168 -4.78 -19.15 30.69
N ILE A 169 -4.93 -20.35 31.29
CA ILE A 169 -5.45 -21.53 30.61
C ILE A 169 -6.90 -21.33 30.18
N ILE A 170 -7.77 -20.81 31.06
CA ILE A 170 -9.19 -20.55 30.74
C ILE A 170 -9.29 -19.53 29.59
N VAL A 171 -8.58 -18.41 29.68
CA VAL A 171 -8.57 -17.39 28.63
C VAL A 171 -8.04 -18.00 27.33
N SER A 172 -6.94 -18.74 27.37
CA SER A 172 -6.39 -19.41 26.18
C SER A 172 -7.41 -20.38 25.56
N GLY A 173 -8.12 -21.16 26.38
CA GLY A 173 -9.18 -22.07 25.93
C GLY A 173 -10.34 -21.34 25.23
N ILE A 174 -10.75 -20.17 25.73
CA ILE A 174 -11.79 -19.34 25.09
C ILE A 174 -11.32 -18.87 23.70
N TYR A 175 -10.09 -18.35 23.59
CA TYR A 175 -9.58 -17.87 22.29
C TYR A 175 -9.35 -18.99 21.28
N LEU A 176 -8.82 -20.13 21.74
CA LEU A 176 -8.63 -21.31 20.88
C LEU A 176 -9.97 -21.86 20.39
N SER A 177 -10.98 -21.94 21.25
CA SER A 177 -12.33 -22.40 20.86
C SER A 177 -13.00 -21.43 19.88
N LEU A 178 -12.92 -20.11 20.14
CA LEU A 178 -13.44 -19.09 19.22
C LEU A 178 -12.76 -19.17 17.85
N GLY A 179 -11.44 -19.32 17.80
CA GLY A 179 -10.73 -19.45 16.52
C GLY A 179 -11.03 -20.76 15.80
N TYR A 180 -11.23 -21.87 16.53
CA TYR A 180 -11.66 -23.14 15.93
C TYR A 180 -13.06 -23.01 15.32
N ILE A 181 -13.99 -22.35 16.03
CA ILE A 181 -15.34 -22.04 15.53
C ILE A 181 -15.25 -21.13 14.30
N ALA A 182 -14.41 -20.09 14.31
CA ALA A 182 -14.22 -19.21 13.16
C ALA A 182 -13.79 -19.99 11.90
N GLY A 183 -12.81 -20.87 12.06
CA GLY A 183 -12.29 -21.65 10.94
C GLY A 183 -13.26 -22.69 10.39
N THR A 184 -14.01 -23.35 11.27
CA THR A 184 -15.05 -24.30 10.86
C THR A 184 -16.22 -23.58 10.17
N LEU A 185 -16.71 -22.47 10.73
CA LEU A 185 -17.75 -21.66 10.10
C LEU A 185 -17.31 -21.12 8.73
N GLY A 186 -16.06 -20.66 8.61
CA GLY A 186 -15.50 -20.17 7.35
C GLY A 186 -15.47 -21.25 6.28
N TYR A 187 -15.08 -22.47 6.66
CA TYR A 187 -15.11 -23.64 5.78
C TYR A 187 -16.52 -23.96 5.27
N TYR A 188 -17.50 -24.01 6.16
CA TYR A 188 -18.89 -24.28 5.77
C TYR A 188 -19.48 -23.16 4.92
N ALA A 189 -19.20 -21.90 5.24
CA ALA A 189 -19.66 -20.75 4.47
C ALA A 189 -19.11 -20.80 3.04
N GLY A 190 -17.80 -20.99 2.87
CA GLY A 190 -17.17 -21.09 1.55
C GLY A 190 -17.66 -22.28 0.73
N ARG A 191 -17.83 -23.47 1.34
CA ARG A 191 -18.41 -24.63 0.63
C ARG A 191 -19.88 -24.43 0.25
N LYS A 192 -20.67 -23.81 1.14
CA LYS A 192 -22.08 -23.53 0.87
C LYS A 192 -22.23 -22.52 -0.26
N TYR A 193 -21.35 -21.52 -0.33
CA TYR A 193 -21.26 -20.60 -1.45
C TYR A 193 -21.03 -21.34 -2.77
N ILE A 194 -19.99 -22.19 -2.86
CA ILE A 194 -19.68 -22.97 -4.08
C ILE A 194 -20.88 -23.84 -4.53
N LYS A 195 -21.63 -24.44 -3.59
CA LYS A 195 -22.81 -25.25 -3.90
C LYS A 195 -24.01 -24.45 -4.42
N HIS A 196 -24.17 -23.19 -3.98
CA HIS A 196 -25.29 -22.33 -4.36
C HIS A 196 -24.98 -21.37 -5.51
N ASN A 197 -23.71 -21.21 -5.90
CA ASN A 197 -23.29 -20.25 -6.92
C ASN A 197 -23.74 -20.60 -8.35
N SER A 198 -24.42 -21.72 -8.55
CA SER A 198 -25.05 -22.07 -9.81
C SER A 198 -26.31 -21.24 -10.12
N THR A 199 -26.77 -20.32 -9.24
CA THR A 199 -28.09 -19.68 -9.44
C THR A 199 -28.25 -18.15 -9.28
N GLN A 200 -27.36 -17.30 -8.74
CA GLN A 200 -27.70 -15.85 -8.61
C GLN A 200 -26.58 -14.78 -8.67
N GLN A 201 -26.90 -13.75 -9.48
CA GLN A 201 -26.50 -12.33 -9.54
C GLN A 201 -25.01 -11.93 -9.62
N ASN A 202 -24.61 -11.53 -10.84
CA ASN A 202 -23.43 -10.72 -11.11
C ASN A 202 -23.60 -9.33 -10.49
N LEU A 203 -23.10 -9.15 -9.27
CA LEU A 203 -22.82 -7.81 -8.74
C LEU A 203 -21.71 -7.18 -9.59
N GLN A 204 -22.08 -6.31 -10.52
CA GLN A 204 -21.12 -5.54 -11.30
C GLN A 204 -20.52 -4.45 -10.43
N ILE A 205 -19.30 -4.68 -9.94
CA ILE A 205 -18.51 -3.63 -9.31
C ILE A 205 -18.07 -2.68 -10.43
N LYS A 206 -18.33 -1.37 -10.27
CA LYS A 206 -17.80 -0.35 -11.17
C LYS A 206 -16.29 -0.57 -11.35
N LYS A 207 -15.82 -0.57 -12.61
CA LYS A 207 -14.40 -0.76 -12.92
C LYS A 207 -13.56 0.12 -11.99
N PRO A 208 -12.55 -0.46 -11.31
CA PRO A 208 -11.73 0.29 -10.37
C PRO A 208 -11.12 1.48 -11.12
N SER A 209 -11.43 2.70 -10.68
CA SER A 209 -10.72 3.88 -11.17
C SER A 209 -9.28 3.78 -10.69
N GLN A 210 -8.31 4.17 -11.51
CA GLN A 210 -6.92 4.23 -11.06
C GLN A 210 -6.84 5.15 -9.85
N GLY A 211 -6.69 4.56 -8.67
CA GLY A 211 -6.31 5.29 -7.48
C GLY A 211 -4.89 5.75 -7.68
N HIS A 212 -4.67 7.06 -7.81
CA HIS A 212 -3.35 7.69 -7.80
C HIS A 212 -2.72 7.58 -6.40
N LEU A 213 -2.38 6.35 -6.01
CA LEU A 213 -1.97 5.90 -4.69
C LEU A 213 -0.75 6.63 -4.12
N PHE A 214 0.06 7.25 -4.98
CA PHE A 214 1.33 7.86 -4.61
C PHE A 214 1.55 9.29 -5.13
N GLN A 215 0.52 9.98 -5.63
CA GLN A 215 0.74 11.28 -6.27
C GLN A 215 1.05 12.43 -5.30
N HIS A 216 1.07 12.21 -3.99
CA HIS A 216 1.57 13.20 -3.04
C HIS A 216 2.42 12.57 -1.94
N THR A 217 3.73 12.47 -2.16
CA THR A 217 4.75 12.73 -1.12
C THR A 217 6.05 13.21 -1.78
N SER A 218 5.96 14.33 -2.50
CA SER A 218 7.13 15.15 -2.84
C SER A 218 7.61 15.91 -1.60
N LYS A 219 8.13 15.20 -0.60
CA LYS A 219 9.05 15.83 0.36
C LYS A 219 10.47 15.37 0.03
N LYS A 220 11.16 16.27 -0.70
CA LYS A 220 12.62 16.31 -0.85
C LYS A 220 13.29 16.21 0.53
N ASN A 221 14.44 15.53 0.57
CA ASN A 221 15.35 15.30 1.71
C ASN A 221 15.03 14.16 2.67
N GLN A 222 14.94 12.92 2.18
CA GLN A 222 15.01 11.74 3.05
C GLN A 222 16.09 10.77 2.54
N SER A 223 17.26 10.83 3.18
CA SER A 223 18.40 9.95 2.93
C SER A 223 18.14 8.54 3.49
N TRP A 224 18.47 7.49 2.74
CA TRP A 224 18.24 6.10 3.16
C TRP A 224 18.98 5.71 4.46
N LEU A 225 20.09 6.40 4.77
CA LEU A 225 20.96 6.15 5.93
C LEU A 225 20.34 6.52 7.29
N ILE A 226 19.22 7.24 7.31
CA ILE A 226 18.60 7.70 8.56
C ILE A 226 17.87 6.57 9.28
N LEU A 227 17.28 5.63 8.54
CA LEU A 227 16.57 4.49 9.13
C LEU A 227 17.49 3.61 10.01
N PRO A 228 18.66 3.13 9.53
CA PRO A 228 19.57 2.35 10.37
C PRO A 228 20.12 3.16 11.55
N LEU A 229 20.34 4.48 11.39
CA LEU A 229 20.79 5.34 12.49
C LEU A 229 19.75 5.41 13.61
N ILE A 230 18.46 5.59 13.30
CA ILE A 230 17.37 5.59 14.29
C ILE A 230 17.33 4.25 15.04
N PHE A 231 17.55 3.14 14.33
CA PHE A 231 17.55 1.81 14.95
C PHE A 231 18.72 1.61 15.92
N VAL A 232 19.93 2.05 15.55
CA VAL A 232 21.10 2.02 16.44
C VAL A 232 20.88 2.90 17.67
N MET A 233 20.35 4.12 17.50
CA MET A 233 20.03 5.01 18.62
C MET A 233 18.95 4.41 19.53
N LEU A 234 17.90 3.80 18.97
CA LEU A 234 16.87 3.09 19.73
C LEU A 234 17.48 1.99 20.59
N LEU A 235 18.32 1.12 20.00
CA LEU A 235 18.97 0.02 20.73
C LEU A 235 19.87 0.56 21.84
N GLY A 236 20.62 1.64 21.59
CA GLY A 236 21.47 2.29 22.59
C GLY A 236 20.68 2.85 23.79
N VAL A 237 19.58 3.58 23.53
CA VAL A 237 18.74 4.13 24.60
C VAL A 237 18.01 3.01 25.37
N MET A 238 17.53 1.96 24.67
CA MET A 238 16.94 0.78 25.33
C MET A 238 17.93 0.06 26.24
N TYR A 239 19.18 -0.11 25.79
CA TYR A 239 20.24 -0.70 26.59
C TYR A 239 20.57 0.16 27.82
N SER A 240 20.59 1.49 27.67
CA SER A 240 20.79 2.42 28.79
C SER A 240 19.68 2.29 29.83
N ILE A 241 18.40 2.23 29.41
CA ILE A 241 17.28 2.08 30.34
C ILE A 241 17.37 0.78 31.15
N ALA A 242 17.87 -0.30 30.51
CA ALA A 242 18.05 -1.59 31.16
C ALA A 242 19.21 -1.62 32.15
N SER A 243 20.36 -1.02 31.81
CA SER A 243 21.63 -1.20 32.54
C SER A 243 22.01 -0.04 33.48
N SER A 244 21.56 1.19 33.20
CA SER A 244 22.07 2.39 33.86
C SER A 244 21.14 2.93 34.97
N SER A 245 21.65 3.94 35.70
CA SER A 245 20.85 4.70 36.67
C SER A 245 19.70 5.44 35.97
N ILE A 246 18.65 5.74 36.73
CA ILE A 246 17.46 6.43 36.21
C ILE A 246 17.79 7.81 35.62
N ILE A 247 18.79 8.50 36.18
CA ILE A 247 19.21 9.84 35.75
C ILE A 247 19.79 9.79 34.34
N ILE A 248 20.75 8.88 34.10
CA ILE A 248 21.39 8.70 32.79
C ILE A 248 20.34 8.28 31.75
N SER A 249 19.48 7.33 32.12
CA SER A 249 18.40 6.85 31.28
C SER A 249 17.42 7.97 30.89
N SER A 250 17.06 8.84 31.83
CA SER A 250 16.17 9.97 31.60
C SER A 250 16.78 11.00 30.65
N VAL A 251 18.03 11.41 30.90
CA VAL A 251 18.75 12.38 30.06
C VAL A 251 18.87 11.89 28.62
N LEU A 252 19.32 10.65 28.41
CA LEU A 252 19.46 10.08 27.07
C LEU A 252 18.10 9.92 26.36
N SER A 253 17.06 9.52 27.08
CA SER A 253 15.70 9.41 26.54
C SER A 253 15.16 10.76 26.09
N THR A 254 15.35 11.82 26.89
CA THR A 254 14.89 13.17 26.55
C THR A 254 15.64 13.73 25.34
N ILE A 255 16.96 13.58 25.28
CA ILE A 255 17.76 14.00 24.11
C ILE A 255 17.25 13.29 22.85
N PHE A 256 17.04 11.98 22.93
CA PHE A 256 16.53 11.18 21.82
C PHE A 256 15.15 11.63 21.34
N ILE A 257 14.21 11.84 22.26
CA ILE A 257 12.84 12.30 21.95
C ILE A 257 12.86 13.69 21.31
N VAL A 258 13.72 14.61 21.79
CA VAL A 258 13.86 15.97 21.22
C VAL A 258 14.40 15.91 19.80
N ILE A 259 15.43 15.10 19.52
CA ILE A 259 16.00 14.91 18.18
C ILE A 259 14.91 14.42 17.21
N ILE A 260 14.13 13.41 17.60
CA ILE A 260 13.02 12.89 16.79
C ILE A 260 11.92 13.93 16.64
N GLY A 261 11.58 14.67 17.69
CA GLY A 261 10.50 15.66 17.67
C GLY A 261 10.80 16.86 16.76
N ILE A 262 12.04 17.31 16.71
CA ILE A 262 12.46 18.37 15.79
C ILE A 262 12.34 17.90 14.33
N ARG A 263 12.73 16.65 14.06
CA ARG A 263 12.76 16.07 12.71
C ARG A 263 11.38 15.63 12.19
N TYR A 264 10.53 15.08 13.07
CA TYR A 264 9.24 14.45 12.72
C TYR A 264 8.04 15.12 13.42
N LYS A 265 8.00 16.47 13.43
CA LYS A 265 7.01 17.30 14.15
C LYS A 265 5.55 16.85 13.99
N ASN A 266 5.13 16.49 12.77
CA ASN A 266 3.74 16.13 12.51
C ASN A 266 3.32 14.77 13.11
N ASN A 267 4.27 13.87 13.34
CA ASN A 267 4.00 12.49 13.74
C ASN A 267 4.08 12.27 15.26
N LEU A 268 4.54 13.26 16.03
CA LEU A 268 4.52 13.25 17.49
C LEU A 268 3.31 13.95 18.11
N ARG A 269 2.31 14.37 17.32
CA ARG A 269 1.09 15.02 17.83
C ARG A 269 0.32 14.16 18.83
N PHE A 270 0.53 12.84 18.86
CA PHE A 270 -0.07 11.97 19.88
C PHE A 270 0.41 12.32 21.30
N LEU A 271 1.63 12.85 21.46
CA LEU A 271 2.15 13.35 22.74
C LEU A 271 1.38 14.58 23.24
N MET A 272 0.61 15.27 22.39
CA MET A 272 -0.23 16.39 22.82
C MET A 272 -1.60 15.94 23.35
N LYS A 273 -1.97 14.66 23.21
CA LYS A 273 -3.28 14.16 23.64
C LYS A 273 -3.30 13.95 25.16
N PRO A 274 -4.25 14.53 25.91
CA PRO A 274 -4.30 14.39 27.38
C PRO A 274 -4.51 12.94 27.82
N ALA A 275 -5.29 12.16 27.06
CA ALA A 275 -5.52 10.74 27.33
C ALA A 275 -4.24 9.90 27.38
N PHE A 276 -3.20 10.28 26.61
CA PHE A 276 -1.92 9.59 26.61
C PHE A 276 -1.15 9.79 27.93
N TRP A 277 -1.10 11.03 28.42
CA TRP A 277 -0.45 11.35 29.69
C TRP A 277 -1.16 10.74 30.89
N LEU A 278 -2.50 10.70 30.86
CA LEU A 278 -3.28 10.00 31.88
C LEU A 278 -2.90 8.51 31.97
N GLN A 279 -2.66 7.84 30.84
CA GLN A 279 -2.20 6.43 30.83
C GLN A 279 -0.81 6.29 31.45
N LEU A 280 0.13 7.20 31.16
CA LEU A 280 1.48 7.16 31.75
C LEU A 280 1.45 7.42 33.26
N ILE A 281 0.68 8.41 33.70
CA ILE A 281 0.47 8.70 35.13
C ILE A 281 -0.14 7.48 35.81
N PHE A 282 -1.15 6.87 35.19
CA PHE A 282 -1.78 5.65 35.71
C PHE A 282 -0.76 4.53 35.90
N ILE A 283 0.09 4.25 34.91
CA ILE A 283 1.13 3.21 35.01
C ILE A 283 2.12 3.52 36.14
N LEU A 284 2.52 4.78 36.27
CA LEU A 284 3.51 5.22 37.24
C LEU A 284 2.95 5.11 38.67
N VAL A 285 1.70 5.54 38.88
CA VAL A 285 0.98 5.36 40.14
C VAL A 285 0.78 3.88 40.43
N PHE A 286 0.28 3.09 39.48
CA PHE A 286 0.06 1.65 39.66
C PHE A 286 1.34 0.90 40.00
N SER A 287 2.46 1.25 39.37
CA SER A 287 3.77 0.66 39.69
C SER A 287 4.18 0.95 41.13
N SER A 288 3.92 2.16 41.64
CA SER A 288 4.20 2.49 43.04
C SER A 288 3.33 1.68 44.00
N PHE A 289 2.02 1.58 43.73
CA PHE A 289 1.07 0.88 44.60
C PHE A 289 1.25 -0.64 44.65
N PHE A 290 1.62 -1.26 43.53
CA PHE A 290 1.64 -2.73 43.38
C PHE A 290 3.04 -3.34 43.39
N TYR A 291 4.10 -2.57 43.70
CA TYR A 291 5.48 -3.08 43.69
C TYR A 291 5.73 -4.21 44.70
N GLN A 292 5.17 -4.14 45.92
CA GLN A 292 5.34 -5.16 46.98
C GLN A 292 4.00 -5.70 47.51
N GLY A 293 2.94 -5.68 46.68
CA GLY A 293 1.57 -5.88 47.16
C GLY A 293 1.06 -4.64 47.92
N PHE A 294 -0.27 -4.50 48.02
CA PHE A 294 -0.91 -3.29 48.53
C PHE A 294 -0.53 -3.05 50.00
N SER A 295 0.49 -2.22 50.23
CA SER A 295 0.89 -1.74 51.54
C SER A 295 0.94 -0.22 51.50
N VAL A 296 0.38 0.45 52.52
CA VAL A 296 0.37 1.93 52.61
C VAL A 296 1.80 2.50 52.63
N LYS A 297 2.79 1.68 53.02
CA LYS A 297 4.23 1.99 52.95
C LYS A 297 4.84 1.87 51.54
N GLY A 298 4.17 1.20 50.59
CA GLY A 298 4.64 1.05 49.21
C GLY A 298 4.67 2.37 48.43
N ILE A 299 3.74 3.30 48.72
CA ILE A 299 3.75 4.65 48.13
C ILE A 299 4.98 5.45 48.59
N LEU A 300 5.41 5.25 49.84
CA LEU A 300 6.58 5.89 50.42
C LEU A 300 7.91 5.26 49.98
N GLN A 301 7.87 4.09 49.31
CA GLN A 301 9.06 3.37 48.90
C GLN A 301 9.52 3.80 47.51
N SER A 302 10.79 4.22 47.41
CA SER A 302 11.36 4.76 46.17
C SER A 302 11.43 3.75 45.01
N GLY A 303 11.48 2.45 45.30
CA GLY A 303 11.61 1.38 44.30
C GLY A 303 10.47 1.34 43.27
N GLY A 304 9.22 1.44 43.72
CA GLY A 304 8.05 1.36 42.83
C GLY A 304 7.95 2.54 41.85
N TRP A 305 8.36 3.74 42.30
CA TRP A 305 8.45 4.94 41.46
C TRP A 305 9.59 4.83 40.43
N ILE A 306 10.75 4.30 40.81
CA ILE A 306 11.88 4.11 39.89
C ILE A 306 11.50 3.15 38.76
N ILE A 307 10.82 2.05 39.09
CA ILE A 307 10.37 1.06 38.10
C ILE A 307 9.30 1.67 37.18
N GLY A 308 8.32 2.38 37.74
CA GLY A 308 7.30 3.09 36.97
C GLY A 308 7.92 4.11 36.01
N CYS A 309 8.91 4.89 36.48
CA CYS A 309 9.65 5.82 35.63
C CYS A 309 10.42 5.11 34.51
N LYS A 310 11.11 3.99 34.79
CA LYS A 310 11.79 3.20 33.75
C LYS A 310 10.82 2.66 32.70
N MET A 311 9.64 2.16 33.11
CA MET A 311 8.58 1.72 32.20
C MET A 311 8.08 2.87 31.31
N VAL A 312 7.84 4.05 31.90
CA VAL A 312 7.33 5.23 31.18
C VAL A 312 8.37 5.75 30.18
N LEU A 313 9.64 5.87 30.58
CA LEU A 313 10.73 6.27 29.68
C LEU A 313 10.88 5.29 28.51
N ARG A 314 10.84 3.99 28.80
CA ARG A 314 10.90 2.94 27.78
C ARG A 314 9.76 3.05 26.77
N ALA A 315 8.53 3.20 27.25
CA ALA A 315 7.36 3.36 26.40
C ALA A 315 7.46 4.61 25.51
N LEU A 316 7.91 5.76 26.07
CA LEU A 316 8.09 7.00 25.31
C LEU A 316 9.14 6.85 24.20
N VAL A 317 10.30 6.26 24.50
CA VAL A 317 11.36 6.02 23.52
C VAL A 317 10.88 5.08 22.41
N LEU A 318 10.20 3.99 22.75
CA LEU A 318 9.68 3.04 21.76
C LEU A 318 8.60 3.65 20.87
N LEU A 319 7.63 4.36 21.45
CA LEU A 319 6.55 4.98 20.68
C LEU A 319 7.06 6.07 19.74
N THR A 320 7.99 6.90 20.19
CA THR A 320 8.62 7.94 19.36
C THR A 320 9.48 7.33 18.24
N SER A 321 10.22 6.26 18.54
CA SER A 321 11.00 5.50 17.55
C SER A 321 10.12 4.85 16.48
N PHE A 322 9.06 4.15 16.88
CA PHE A 322 8.13 3.51 15.95
C PHE A 322 7.40 4.54 15.08
N SER A 323 7.09 5.72 15.64
CA SER A 323 6.52 6.82 14.87
C SER A 323 7.51 7.35 13.81
N ALA A 324 8.79 7.51 14.17
CA ALA A 324 9.85 7.93 13.24
C ALA A 324 10.12 6.88 12.14
N ILE A 325 10.28 5.61 12.53
CA ILE A 325 10.47 4.47 11.62
C ILE A 325 9.29 4.37 10.65
N SER A 326 8.05 4.56 11.12
CA SER A 326 6.86 4.54 10.26
C SER A 326 6.89 5.62 9.17
N VAL A 327 7.45 6.81 9.45
CA VAL A 327 7.64 7.86 8.43
C VAL A 327 8.71 7.46 7.42
N GLU A 328 9.85 6.97 7.90
CA GLU A 328 10.97 6.62 7.01
C GLU A 328 10.65 5.41 6.13
N LEU A 329 9.89 4.42 6.62
CA LEU A 329 9.40 3.31 5.80
C LEU A 329 8.47 3.75 4.66
N LYS A 330 7.83 4.94 4.77
CA LYS A 330 7.01 5.52 3.70
C LYS A 330 7.84 6.20 2.60
N ASN A 331 9.16 6.33 2.77
CA ASN A 331 10.07 7.00 1.83
C ASN A 331 10.07 6.32 0.44
N PRO A 332 9.88 7.08 -0.66
CA PRO A 332 9.91 6.56 -2.03
C PRO A 332 11.23 5.89 -2.43
N VAL A 333 12.36 6.24 -1.81
CA VAL A 333 13.67 5.62 -2.09
C VAL A 333 13.71 4.18 -1.58
N ILE A 334 13.22 3.93 -0.36
CA ILE A 334 13.14 2.58 0.22
C ILE A 334 12.18 1.71 -0.61
N LYS A 335 11.07 2.30 -1.08
CA LYS A 335 10.13 1.65 -2.00
C LYS A 335 10.79 1.29 -3.34
N ASN A 336 11.59 2.17 -3.93
CA ASN A 336 12.33 1.90 -5.17
C ASN A 336 13.39 0.80 -5.01
N ILE A 337 14.02 0.67 -3.84
CA ILE A 337 14.96 -0.42 -3.55
C ILE A 337 14.21 -1.75 -3.38
N LEU A 338 13.07 -1.77 -2.68
CA LEU A 338 12.20 -2.95 -2.61
C LEU A 338 11.76 -3.41 -4.01
N TYR A 339 11.41 -2.46 -4.88
CA TYR A 339 10.99 -2.73 -6.25
C TYR A 339 12.09 -3.40 -7.09
N LYS A 340 13.37 -3.00 -6.90
CA LYS A 340 14.51 -3.55 -7.65
C LYS A 340 14.89 -5.00 -7.30
N ARG A 341 14.45 -5.55 -6.16
CA ARG A 341 14.83 -6.89 -5.67
C ARG A 341 13.74 -7.97 -5.79
N GLY A 342 12.77 -7.81 -6.69
CA GLY A 342 11.79 -8.86 -7.01
C GLY A 342 10.40 -8.69 -6.38
N LEU A 343 10.09 -7.55 -5.76
CA LEU A 343 8.76 -7.25 -5.19
C LEU A 343 7.81 -6.56 -6.19
N LYS A 344 8.07 -6.68 -7.50
CA LYS A 344 7.19 -6.13 -8.57
C LYS A 344 5.74 -6.59 -8.39
N ASN A 345 5.53 -7.89 -8.17
CA ASN A 345 4.20 -8.47 -7.98
C ASN A 345 3.49 -7.88 -6.76
N LEU A 346 4.20 -7.69 -5.63
CA LEU A 346 3.61 -7.08 -4.44
C LEU A 346 3.14 -5.64 -4.72
N TYR A 347 3.96 -4.86 -5.41
CA TYR A 347 3.62 -3.47 -5.75
C TYR A 347 2.39 -3.39 -6.65
N GLN A 348 2.36 -4.17 -7.73
CA GLN A 348 1.22 -4.20 -8.66
C GLN A 348 -0.05 -4.71 -7.98
N SER A 349 0.06 -5.78 -7.17
CA SER A 349 -1.06 -6.28 -6.35
C SER A 349 -1.60 -5.22 -5.39
N LEU A 350 -0.72 -4.43 -4.76
CA LEU A 350 -1.11 -3.34 -3.87
C LEU A 350 -1.84 -2.24 -4.64
N GLU A 351 -1.32 -1.85 -5.81
CA GLU A 351 -1.93 -0.85 -6.70
C GLU A 351 -3.37 -1.23 -7.07
N LEU A 352 -3.60 -2.48 -7.51
CA LEU A 352 -4.93 -3.03 -7.78
C LEU A 352 -5.82 -3.06 -6.54
N ALA A 353 -5.28 -3.45 -5.38
CA ALA A 353 -6.06 -3.52 -4.16
C ALA A 353 -6.57 -2.14 -3.70
N PHE A 354 -5.77 -1.09 -3.88
CA PHE A 354 -6.17 0.29 -3.57
C PHE A 354 -7.10 0.92 -4.61
N SER A 355 -6.96 0.57 -5.89
CA SER A 355 -7.89 1.05 -6.92
C SER A 355 -9.30 0.50 -6.70
N ALA A 356 -9.42 -0.71 -6.14
CA ALA A 356 -10.69 -1.30 -5.73
C ALA A 356 -11.22 -0.78 -4.38
N LEU A 357 -10.39 -0.15 -3.53
CA LEU A 357 -10.78 0.20 -2.16
C LEU A 357 -11.99 1.17 -2.10
N PRO A 358 -12.06 2.27 -2.87
CA PRO A 358 -13.19 3.19 -2.82
C PRO A 358 -14.51 2.54 -3.25
N SER A 359 -14.49 1.76 -4.33
CA SER A 359 -15.68 1.08 -4.84
C SER A 359 -16.18 0.02 -3.85
N LEU A 360 -15.27 -0.74 -3.23
CA LEU A 360 -15.62 -1.69 -2.19
C LEU A 360 -16.23 -1.01 -0.96
N ILE A 361 -15.64 0.07 -0.45
CA ILE A 361 -16.20 0.82 0.69
C ILE A 361 -17.60 1.34 0.35
N GLN A 362 -17.81 1.83 -0.87
CA GLN A 362 -19.12 2.31 -1.32
C GLN A 362 -20.15 1.18 -1.36
N THR A 363 -19.81 0.02 -1.93
CA THR A 363 -20.69 -1.15 -1.97
C THR A 363 -21.01 -1.66 -0.56
N PHE A 364 -20.03 -1.70 0.34
CA PHE A 364 -20.24 -2.07 1.74
C PHE A 364 -21.14 -1.09 2.48
N ALA A 365 -20.96 0.22 2.25
CA ALA A 365 -21.75 1.25 2.90
C ALA A 365 -23.20 1.29 2.39
N SER A 366 -23.43 1.08 1.09
CA SER A 366 -24.78 1.07 0.51
C SER A 366 -25.61 -0.13 0.98
N GLU A 367 -24.96 -1.30 1.10
CA GLU A 367 -25.61 -2.53 1.56
C GLU A 367 -25.81 -2.55 3.09
N SER A 368 -25.10 -1.70 3.86
CA SER A 368 -25.06 -1.75 5.33
C SER A 368 -26.41 -1.63 6.04
N LYS A 369 -27.38 -0.92 5.43
CA LYS A 369 -28.76 -0.81 5.94
C LYS A 369 -29.54 -2.13 5.92
N SER A 370 -29.09 -3.11 5.15
CA SER A 370 -29.73 -4.43 4.97
C SER A 370 -28.82 -5.61 5.42
N ILE A 371 -27.72 -5.31 6.13
CA ILE A 371 -26.63 -6.25 6.51
C ILE A 371 -26.85 -6.92 7.89
N PHE A 372 -28.09 -7.08 8.35
CA PHE A 372 -28.32 -7.91 9.54
C PHE A 372 -28.18 -9.41 9.22
N GLY A 373 -26.93 -9.90 9.14
CA GLY A 373 -26.61 -11.33 9.05
C GLY A 373 -25.22 -11.65 8.49
N LEU A 374 -24.43 -12.41 9.25
CA LEU A 374 -23.09 -12.91 8.87
C LEU A 374 -23.10 -13.59 7.48
N LYS A 375 -24.12 -14.40 7.20
CA LYS A 375 -24.29 -15.09 5.92
C LYS A 375 -24.40 -14.11 4.75
N LYS A 376 -25.22 -13.06 4.86
CA LYS A 376 -25.41 -12.10 3.76
C LYS A 376 -24.11 -11.35 3.45
N VAL A 377 -23.37 -10.93 4.48
CA VAL A 377 -22.05 -10.29 4.34
C VAL A 377 -21.07 -11.20 3.61
N THR A 378 -21.00 -12.48 3.98
CA THR A 378 -20.08 -13.41 3.29
C THR A 378 -20.43 -13.64 1.84
N TYR A 379 -21.72 -13.75 1.50
CA TYR A 379 -22.12 -13.93 0.11
C TYR A 379 -21.83 -12.68 -0.70
N LEU A 380 -22.10 -11.49 -0.15
CA LEU A 380 -21.72 -10.21 -0.77
C LEU A 380 -20.21 -10.16 -1.02
N MET A 381 -19.39 -10.47 -0.01
CA MET A 381 -17.93 -10.51 -0.12
C MET A 381 -17.42 -11.48 -1.18
N LEU A 382 -17.97 -12.71 -1.19
CA LEU A 382 -17.54 -13.74 -2.13
C LEU A 382 -17.97 -13.40 -3.56
N ASN A 383 -19.16 -12.83 -3.77
CA ASN A 383 -19.58 -12.32 -5.08
C ASN A 383 -18.71 -11.17 -5.55
N CYS A 384 -18.41 -10.21 -4.67
CA CYS A 384 -17.49 -9.12 -4.96
C CYS A 384 -16.10 -9.64 -5.35
N SER A 385 -15.63 -10.71 -4.71
CA SER A 385 -14.33 -11.30 -5.00
C SER A 385 -14.24 -11.85 -6.43
N GLN A 386 -15.31 -12.48 -6.93
CA GLN A 386 -15.31 -12.99 -8.30
C GLN A 386 -15.36 -11.87 -9.34
N SER A 387 -16.20 -10.85 -9.12
CA SER A 387 -16.26 -9.68 -10.00
C SER A 387 -14.94 -8.91 -10.01
N LEU A 388 -14.29 -8.75 -8.85
CA LEU A 388 -12.98 -8.11 -8.76
C LEU A 388 -11.88 -8.92 -9.45
N LEU A 389 -11.89 -10.25 -9.31
CA LEU A 389 -10.92 -11.09 -9.99
C LEU A 389 -11.03 -10.91 -11.50
N ASN A 390 -12.25 -10.95 -12.05
CA ASN A 390 -12.48 -10.74 -13.48
C ASN A 390 -12.04 -9.33 -13.93
N ASN A 391 -12.38 -8.30 -13.16
CA ASN A 391 -11.94 -6.93 -13.46
C ASN A 391 -10.41 -6.80 -13.44
N PHE A 392 -9.73 -7.47 -12.51
CA PHE A 392 -8.27 -7.44 -12.39
C PHE A 392 -7.59 -8.27 -13.50
N THR A 393 -8.15 -9.42 -13.89
CA THR A 393 -7.65 -10.20 -15.04
C THR A 393 -7.81 -9.39 -16.33
N GLU A 394 -8.99 -8.82 -16.57
CA GLU A 394 -9.24 -7.98 -17.75
C GLU A 394 -8.27 -6.78 -17.78
N ALA A 395 -8.05 -6.11 -16.65
CA ALA A 395 -7.14 -4.97 -16.57
C ALA A 395 -5.67 -5.34 -16.82
N GLU A 396 -5.26 -6.56 -16.51
CA GLU A 396 -3.92 -7.09 -16.77
C GLU A 396 -3.74 -7.57 -18.21
N GLU A 397 -4.78 -8.17 -18.80
CA GLU A 397 -4.79 -8.65 -20.20
C GLU A 397 -4.90 -7.52 -21.22
N THR A 398 -5.64 -6.46 -20.89
CA THR A 398 -5.89 -5.34 -21.81
C THR A 398 -4.89 -4.21 -21.68
N LYS A 399 -3.75 -4.41 -20.98
CA LYS A 399 -2.77 -3.34 -20.80
C LYS A 399 -2.23 -2.81 -22.11
N THR A 400 -2.24 -1.50 -22.20
CA THR A 400 -1.80 -0.77 -23.38
C THR A 400 -0.32 -1.04 -23.70
N LYS A 401 -0.03 -1.42 -24.95
CA LYS A 401 1.33 -1.51 -25.47
C LYS A 401 1.95 -0.14 -25.66
N VAL A 402 3.24 -0.03 -25.36
CA VAL A 402 3.99 1.23 -25.46
C VAL A 402 5.26 1.05 -26.27
N PHE A 403 5.39 1.88 -27.29
CA PHE A 403 6.58 2.04 -28.10
C PHE A 403 7.37 3.24 -27.57
N ILE A 404 8.69 3.11 -27.41
CA ILE A 404 9.54 4.16 -26.86
C ILE A 404 10.68 4.44 -27.84
N ILE A 405 10.75 5.68 -28.34
CA ILE A 405 11.95 6.18 -29.03
C ILE A 405 12.83 6.88 -28.00
N SER A 406 14.06 6.40 -27.86
CA SER A 406 15.00 6.91 -26.85
C SER A 406 16.35 7.31 -27.41
N GLY A 407 16.94 8.35 -26.82
CA GLY A 407 18.23 8.89 -27.21
C GLY A 407 18.65 10.04 -26.31
N GLU A 408 19.80 10.62 -26.59
CA GLU A 408 20.34 11.77 -25.85
C GLU A 408 19.50 13.05 -26.08
N VAL A 409 19.77 14.07 -25.27
CA VAL A 409 19.13 15.39 -25.42
C VAL A 409 19.65 16.00 -26.73
N ASN A 410 18.76 16.54 -27.56
CA ASN A 410 19.07 17.09 -28.89
C ASN A 410 19.61 16.09 -29.93
N GLY A 411 19.51 14.77 -29.71
CA GLY A 411 19.98 13.78 -30.69
C GLY A 411 19.14 13.63 -31.97
N GLY A 412 18.09 14.44 -32.19
CA GLY A 412 17.21 14.29 -33.36
C GLY A 412 16.07 13.27 -33.19
N LYS A 413 15.70 12.94 -31.95
CA LYS A 413 14.58 12.03 -31.63
C LYS A 413 13.27 12.46 -32.29
N THR A 414 12.94 13.75 -32.24
CA THR A 414 11.74 14.32 -32.85
C THR A 414 11.73 14.15 -34.37
N THR A 415 12.90 14.28 -35.02
CA THR A 415 13.03 14.06 -36.47
C THR A 415 12.78 12.59 -36.83
N LEU A 416 13.40 11.66 -36.09
CA LEU A 416 13.17 10.23 -36.25
C LEU A 416 11.68 9.88 -36.04
N ALA A 417 11.07 10.41 -34.98
CA ALA A 417 9.65 10.21 -34.70
C ALA A 417 8.77 10.72 -35.84
N LYS A 418 9.05 11.90 -36.39
CA LYS A 418 8.33 12.47 -37.54
C LYS A 418 8.41 11.57 -38.76
N ASN A 419 9.59 11.04 -39.08
CA ASN A 419 9.76 10.13 -40.22
C ASN A 419 9.01 8.80 -40.02
N VAL A 420 9.05 8.24 -38.81
CA VAL A 420 8.30 7.03 -38.46
C VAL A 420 6.79 7.26 -38.56
N ILE A 421 6.28 8.41 -38.09
CA ILE A 421 4.86 8.78 -38.18
C ILE A 421 4.42 8.89 -39.64
N ASN A 422 5.22 9.53 -40.50
CA ASN A 422 4.92 9.63 -41.93
C ASN A 422 4.81 8.23 -42.58
N LEU A 423 5.74 7.32 -42.27
CA LEU A 423 5.71 5.95 -42.76
C LEU A 423 4.47 5.17 -42.27
N LEU A 424 4.04 5.40 -41.02
CA LEU A 424 2.83 4.77 -40.46
C LEU A 424 1.55 5.32 -41.11
N GLN A 425 1.49 6.63 -41.36
CA GLN A 425 0.38 7.27 -42.08
C GLN A 425 0.29 6.77 -43.52
N MET A 426 1.42 6.58 -44.22
CA MET A 426 1.46 5.95 -45.56
C MET A 426 0.91 4.51 -45.55
N LYS A 427 0.96 3.82 -44.41
CA LYS A 427 0.37 2.49 -44.20
C LYS A 427 -1.08 2.55 -43.67
N ASN A 428 -1.75 3.70 -43.78
CA ASN A 428 -3.11 3.94 -43.29
C ASN A 428 -3.31 3.69 -41.78
N VAL A 429 -2.25 3.83 -40.97
CA VAL A 429 -2.40 3.85 -39.51
C VAL A 429 -2.89 5.22 -39.09
N GLU A 430 -4.00 5.27 -38.37
CA GLU A 430 -4.48 6.52 -37.80
C GLU A 430 -3.63 6.89 -36.58
N VAL A 431 -2.91 8.00 -36.70
CA VAL A 431 -2.00 8.52 -35.68
C VAL A 431 -2.60 9.80 -35.10
N ASN A 432 -2.65 9.88 -33.77
CA ASN A 432 -3.01 11.08 -33.04
C ASN A 432 -1.87 11.47 -32.08
N GLY A 433 -1.92 12.66 -31.51
CA GLY A 433 -0.90 13.17 -30.60
C GLY A 433 -0.19 14.40 -31.11
N PHE A 434 0.95 14.71 -30.52
CA PHE A 434 1.73 15.90 -30.83
C PHE A 434 3.23 15.64 -30.88
N LEU A 435 3.94 16.50 -31.61
CA LEU A 435 5.39 16.60 -31.62
C LEU A 435 5.85 17.92 -30.98
N THR A 436 7.01 17.92 -30.32
CA THR A 436 7.59 19.17 -29.80
C THR A 436 8.61 19.72 -30.79
N VAL A 437 8.30 20.85 -31.42
CA VAL A 437 9.14 21.49 -32.44
C VAL A 437 9.87 22.69 -31.84
N ALA A 438 11.19 22.75 -32.07
CA ALA A 438 12.00 23.89 -31.68
C ALA A 438 12.05 24.92 -32.81
N ILE A 439 11.75 26.17 -32.50
CA ILE A 439 11.88 27.31 -33.42
C ILE A 439 12.93 28.26 -32.83
N ASN A 440 13.94 28.58 -33.64
CA ASN A 440 14.89 29.63 -33.32
C ASN A 440 14.28 30.97 -33.75
N ASN A 441 14.14 31.91 -32.81
CA ASN A 441 13.79 33.28 -33.17
C ASN A 441 15.01 34.01 -33.77
N GLU A 442 14.77 35.18 -34.39
CA GLU A 442 15.79 36.06 -34.98
C GLU A 442 16.92 36.41 -33.98
N LEU A 443 16.62 36.38 -32.68
CA LEU A 443 17.57 36.59 -31.57
C LEU A 443 18.32 35.32 -31.13
N SER A 444 18.26 34.23 -31.89
CA SER A 444 18.86 32.91 -31.56
C SER A 444 18.32 32.25 -30.28
N GLU A 445 17.16 32.70 -29.78
CA GLU A 445 16.49 32.08 -28.65
C GLU A 445 15.70 30.84 -29.10
N LYS A 446 15.96 29.70 -28.45
CA LYS A 446 15.20 28.46 -28.68
C LYS A 446 13.88 28.49 -27.93
N THR A 447 12.79 28.54 -28.69
CA THR A 447 11.42 28.39 -28.20
C THR A 447 10.86 27.05 -28.66
N TYR A 448 9.96 26.46 -27.87
CA TYR A 448 9.37 25.16 -28.16
C TYR A 448 7.86 25.29 -28.32
N TYR A 449 7.33 24.65 -29.35
CA TYR A 449 5.91 24.60 -29.68
C TYR A 449 5.44 23.15 -29.74
N LEU A 450 4.20 22.91 -29.34
CA LEU A 450 3.50 21.66 -29.63
C LEU A 450 2.87 21.74 -31.01
N GLU A 451 3.12 20.76 -31.87
CA GLU A 451 2.47 20.61 -33.18
C GLU A 451 1.55 19.38 -33.16
N GLU A 452 0.25 19.59 -33.35
CA GLU A 452 -0.72 18.49 -33.44
C GLU A 452 -0.56 17.73 -34.77
N ILE A 453 -0.50 16.40 -34.71
CA ILE A 453 -0.21 15.56 -35.88
C ILE A 453 -1.34 15.61 -36.93
N LYS A 454 -2.60 15.67 -36.51
CA LYS A 454 -3.75 15.65 -37.45
C LYS A 454 -3.98 16.98 -38.15
N SER A 455 -3.97 18.08 -37.40
CA SER A 455 -4.33 19.40 -37.92
C SER A 455 -3.13 20.25 -38.34
N GLY A 456 -1.92 19.91 -37.87
CA GLY A 456 -0.73 20.75 -38.00
C GLY A 456 -0.78 22.04 -37.17
N THR A 457 -1.79 22.22 -36.32
CA THR A 457 -1.90 23.40 -35.46
C THR A 457 -0.78 23.43 -34.43
N ARG A 458 -0.31 24.64 -34.12
CA ARG A 458 0.83 24.85 -33.22
C ARG A 458 0.43 25.74 -32.05
N GLU A 459 0.86 25.35 -30.85
CA GLU A 459 0.67 26.12 -29.62
C GLU A 459 2.01 26.29 -28.89
N PHE A 460 2.23 27.46 -28.28
CA PHE A 460 3.47 27.73 -27.55
C PHE A 460 3.56 26.87 -26.28
N LEU A 461 4.66 26.12 -26.13
CA LEU A 461 4.88 25.25 -24.98
C LEU A 461 5.76 25.90 -23.92
N CYS A 462 7.01 26.21 -24.27
CA CYS A 462 7.98 26.70 -23.31
C CYS A 462 9.15 27.47 -23.93
N SER A 463 9.80 28.28 -23.10
CA SER A 463 11.04 28.99 -23.42
C SER A 463 11.97 29.02 -22.21
N ASN A 464 13.18 29.54 -22.39
CA ASN A 464 14.13 29.77 -21.29
C ASN A 464 13.85 31.07 -20.52
N ASN A 465 12.93 31.91 -21.00
CA ASN A 465 12.69 33.23 -20.43
C ASN A 465 11.70 33.13 -19.26
N PRO A 466 12.03 33.70 -18.09
CA PRO A 466 11.14 33.67 -16.94
C PRO A 466 9.89 34.50 -17.22
N VAL A 467 8.73 33.87 -17.12
CA VAL A 467 7.42 34.54 -17.16
C VAL A 467 6.71 34.23 -15.84
N SER A 468 6.12 35.25 -15.21
CA SER A 468 5.71 35.26 -13.79
C SER A 468 4.56 34.33 -13.39
N GLU A 469 4.01 33.52 -14.30
CA GLU A 469 2.91 32.58 -14.02
C GLU A 469 3.19 31.15 -14.51
N ASN A 470 4.35 30.92 -15.13
CA ASN A 470 4.67 29.66 -15.81
C ASN A 470 5.26 28.61 -14.87
N GLU A 471 4.90 27.34 -15.12
CA GLU A 471 5.43 26.21 -14.38
C GLU A 471 6.90 25.97 -14.75
N LYS A 472 7.81 26.11 -13.78
CA LYS A 472 9.25 25.92 -14.01
C LYS A 472 9.65 24.45 -13.85
N SER A 473 10.34 23.90 -14.84
CA SER A 473 11.01 22.60 -14.75
C SER A 473 12.41 22.67 -15.37
N GLY A 474 13.43 22.52 -14.52
CA GLY A 474 14.82 22.76 -14.91
C GLY A 474 15.05 24.21 -15.33
N ARG A 475 15.53 24.42 -16.56
CA ARG A 475 15.79 25.73 -17.16
C ARG A 475 14.61 26.32 -17.94
N PHE A 476 13.54 25.54 -18.15
CA PHE A 476 12.41 25.92 -18.99
C PHE A 476 11.22 26.37 -18.16
N TYR A 477 10.48 27.34 -18.72
CA TYR A 477 9.23 27.88 -18.18
C TYR A 477 8.09 27.46 -19.11
N PHE A 478 7.20 26.59 -18.62
CA PHE A 478 6.09 26.02 -19.39
C PHE A 478 4.83 26.87 -19.28
N SER A 479 4.23 27.16 -20.44
CA SER A 479 2.94 27.84 -20.57
C SER A 479 1.79 26.91 -20.16
N GLU A 480 0.86 27.43 -19.36
CA GLU A 480 -0.35 26.70 -18.99
C GLU A 480 -1.21 26.37 -20.21
N ALA A 481 -1.36 27.31 -21.15
CA ALA A 481 -2.10 27.09 -22.40
C ALA A 481 -1.51 25.95 -23.22
N GLY A 482 -0.19 25.89 -23.35
CA GLY A 482 0.51 24.82 -24.06
C GLY A 482 0.32 23.45 -23.39
N ILE A 483 0.38 23.39 -22.05
CA ILE A 483 0.10 22.16 -21.30
C ILE A 483 -1.34 21.70 -21.51
N LEU A 484 -2.31 22.60 -21.39
CA LEU A 484 -3.73 22.30 -21.58
C LEU A 484 -4.03 21.85 -23.01
N PHE A 485 -3.40 22.47 -24.01
CA PHE A 485 -3.49 22.07 -25.41
C PHE A 485 -2.97 20.63 -25.62
N GLY A 486 -1.80 20.30 -25.08
CA GLY A 486 -1.27 18.93 -25.14
C GLY A 486 -2.17 17.90 -24.45
N ARG A 487 -2.74 18.24 -23.28
CA ARG A 487 -3.72 17.38 -22.59
C ARG A 487 -4.96 17.13 -23.42
N LYS A 488 -5.51 18.17 -24.05
CA LYS A 488 -6.68 18.08 -24.92
C LYS A 488 -6.43 17.14 -26.10
N ILE A 489 -5.27 17.22 -26.75
CA ILE A 489 -4.91 16.32 -27.86
C ILE A 489 -4.86 14.85 -27.40
N ILE A 490 -4.27 14.59 -26.23
CA ILE A 490 -4.20 13.23 -25.65
C ILE A 490 -5.60 12.70 -25.27
N GLU A 491 -6.49 13.58 -24.80
CA GLU A 491 -7.81 13.21 -24.30
C GLU A 491 -8.91 13.18 -25.38
N GLN A 492 -8.69 13.76 -26.55
CA GLN A 492 -9.66 13.74 -27.66
C GLN A 492 -9.98 12.33 -28.21
N PRO A 493 -9.00 11.44 -28.51
CA PRO A 493 -9.31 10.13 -29.11
C PRO A 493 -10.08 9.21 -28.15
N ILE A 494 -9.95 9.44 -26.84
CA ILE A 494 -10.77 8.82 -25.79
C ILE A 494 -12.27 9.07 -26.02
N GLN A 495 -12.65 10.31 -26.34
CA GLN A 495 -14.05 10.71 -26.48
C GLN A 495 -14.69 10.16 -27.75
N GLN A 496 -13.88 9.78 -28.74
CA GLN A 496 -14.34 9.32 -30.05
C GLN A 496 -14.34 7.79 -30.18
N GLY A 497 -13.85 7.03 -29.18
CA GLY A 497 -13.89 5.56 -29.17
C GLY A 497 -13.04 4.89 -30.24
N MET A 498 -12.03 5.58 -30.78
CA MET A 498 -11.21 5.09 -31.90
C MET A 498 -9.91 4.45 -31.39
N GLN A 499 -9.60 3.23 -31.86
CA GLN A 499 -8.33 2.57 -31.60
C GLN A 499 -7.23 3.13 -32.52
N GLN A 500 -6.43 4.06 -31.99
CA GLN A 500 -5.39 4.80 -32.74
C GLN A 500 -4.03 4.70 -32.04
N LEU A 501 -2.94 4.98 -32.77
CA LEU A 501 -1.63 5.18 -32.15
C LEU A 501 -1.54 6.62 -31.62
N THR A 502 -1.30 6.79 -30.31
CA THR A 502 -1.12 8.13 -29.72
C THR A 502 0.36 8.44 -29.49
N VAL A 503 0.84 9.54 -30.07
CA VAL A 503 2.23 9.98 -30.02
C VAL A 503 2.40 11.11 -29.01
N ILE A 504 3.43 11.00 -28.17
CA ILE A 504 3.75 11.98 -27.13
C ILE A 504 5.24 12.30 -27.16
N ASP A 505 5.60 13.50 -27.61
CA ASP A 505 6.97 14.04 -27.59
C ASP A 505 7.05 15.31 -26.73
N GLU A 506 7.81 15.42 -25.62
CA GLU A 506 8.77 14.49 -24.99
C GLU A 506 8.32 14.16 -23.54
N ILE A 507 8.37 12.90 -23.09
CA ILE A 507 8.16 12.58 -21.66
C ILE A 507 9.45 12.91 -20.88
N GLY A 508 9.40 14.00 -20.12
CA GLY A 508 10.53 14.56 -19.40
C GLY A 508 10.39 14.49 -17.87
N PRO A 509 11.27 15.18 -17.13
CA PRO A 509 11.23 15.24 -15.67
C PRO A 509 9.92 15.81 -15.10
N LEU A 510 9.25 16.69 -15.85
CA LEU A 510 7.97 17.30 -15.46
C LEU A 510 6.87 16.23 -15.37
N GLU A 511 6.75 15.40 -16.41
CA GLU A 511 5.77 14.32 -16.50
C GLU A 511 6.08 13.23 -15.47
N ILE A 512 7.36 12.89 -15.27
CA ILE A 512 7.78 11.93 -14.23
C ILE A 512 7.38 12.42 -12.83
N GLN A 513 7.39 13.73 -12.57
CA GLN A 513 6.91 14.32 -11.31
C GLN A 513 5.39 14.38 -11.17
N GLY A 514 4.63 14.02 -12.22
CA GLY A 514 3.16 13.97 -12.19
C GLY A 514 2.50 15.25 -12.65
N LYS A 515 3.28 16.13 -13.29
CA LYS A 515 2.84 17.42 -13.83
C LYS A 515 2.79 17.36 -15.36
N GLY A 516 2.59 18.50 -16.02
CA GLY A 516 2.45 18.54 -17.48
C GLY A 516 1.25 17.70 -17.94
N TRP A 517 1.44 16.82 -18.91
CA TRP A 517 0.40 15.90 -19.42
C TRP A 517 0.39 14.51 -18.75
N ALA A 518 1.12 14.32 -17.64
CA ALA A 518 1.08 13.05 -16.89
C ALA A 518 -0.32 12.57 -16.47
N PRO A 519 -1.27 13.45 -16.08
CA PRO A 519 -2.65 13.03 -15.78
C PRO A 519 -3.37 12.44 -17.00
N SER A 520 -3.22 13.07 -18.18
CA SER A 520 -3.84 12.64 -19.43
C SER A 520 -3.27 11.31 -19.92
N ILE A 521 -1.94 11.10 -19.80
CA ILE A 521 -1.32 9.79 -20.05
C ILE A 521 -1.96 8.71 -19.17
N ALA A 522 -2.10 8.99 -17.86
CA ALA A 522 -2.67 8.03 -16.93
C ALA A 522 -4.14 7.72 -17.25
N GLN A 523 -4.93 8.74 -17.59
CA GLN A 523 -6.32 8.58 -18.01
C GLN A 523 -6.44 7.73 -19.28
N GLN A 524 -5.59 7.96 -20.27
CA GLN A 524 -5.60 7.19 -21.51
C GLN A 524 -5.24 5.72 -21.27
N LEU A 525 -4.21 5.46 -20.47
CA LEU A 525 -3.83 4.09 -20.10
C LEU A 525 -4.91 3.41 -19.25
N ALA A 526 -5.65 4.14 -18.42
CA ALA A 526 -6.73 3.57 -17.62
C ALA A 526 -7.91 3.08 -18.47
N GLN A 527 -8.11 3.65 -19.65
CA GLN A 527 -9.19 3.28 -20.56
C GLN A 527 -8.80 2.23 -21.59
N ASN A 528 -7.52 1.83 -21.64
CA ASN A 528 -6.98 0.81 -22.56
C ASN A 528 -7.42 1.00 -24.02
N ASN A 529 -7.48 2.26 -24.46
CA ASN A 529 -8.15 2.60 -25.71
C ASN A 529 -7.22 2.55 -26.95
N SER A 530 -5.90 2.63 -26.75
CA SER A 530 -4.99 3.00 -27.83
C SER A 530 -3.53 2.76 -27.45
N ALA A 531 -2.76 2.09 -28.32
CA ALA A 531 -1.31 1.96 -28.17
C ALA A 531 -0.63 3.34 -28.20
N GLN A 532 0.51 3.47 -27.50
CA GLN A 532 1.20 4.76 -27.37
C GLN A 532 2.64 4.71 -27.89
N LEU A 533 3.09 5.81 -28.50
CA LEU A 533 4.47 6.06 -28.89
C LEU A 533 5.03 7.22 -28.07
N TRP A 534 6.00 6.94 -27.20
CA TRP A 534 6.63 7.91 -26.32
C TRP A 534 8.03 8.27 -26.79
N ILE A 535 8.32 9.56 -26.89
CA ILE A 535 9.68 10.03 -27.07
C ILE A 535 10.23 10.37 -25.69
N VAL A 536 11.29 9.65 -25.28
CA VAL A 536 11.80 9.70 -23.89
C VAL A 536 13.31 9.79 -23.87
N ARG A 537 13.87 10.64 -23.00
CA ARG A 537 15.32 10.68 -22.75
C ARG A 537 15.83 9.33 -22.25
N ALA A 538 17.01 8.90 -22.71
CA ALA A 538 17.61 7.63 -22.31
C ALA A 538 17.66 7.41 -20.79
N SER A 539 17.97 8.46 -20.03
CA SER A 539 18.01 8.42 -18.56
C SER A 539 16.65 8.25 -17.88
N LEU A 540 15.54 8.53 -18.58
CA LEU A 540 14.18 8.55 -18.04
C LEU A 540 13.32 7.36 -18.48
N VAL A 541 13.75 6.55 -19.45
CA VAL A 541 12.99 5.39 -19.97
C VAL A 541 12.52 4.48 -18.84
N ASN A 542 13.43 4.06 -17.96
CA ASN A 542 13.09 3.19 -16.84
C ASN A 542 12.16 3.86 -15.82
N ALA A 543 12.22 5.18 -15.67
CA ALA A 543 11.33 5.92 -14.77
C ALA A 543 9.92 6.02 -15.37
N ALA A 544 9.80 6.25 -16.68
CA ALA A 544 8.53 6.31 -17.39
C ALA A 544 7.80 4.95 -17.34
N ILE A 545 8.47 3.87 -17.73
CA ILE A 545 7.87 2.51 -17.72
C ILE A 545 7.35 2.14 -16.31
N ARG A 546 8.10 2.48 -15.26
CA ARG A 546 7.69 2.20 -13.87
C ARG A 546 6.52 3.04 -13.40
N LYS A 547 6.44 4.28 -13.85
CA LYS A 547 5.44 5.23 -13.35
C LYS A 547 4.02 4.82 -13.75
N TRP A 548 3.85 4.37 -14.98
CA TRP A 548 2.52 4.13 -15.56
C TRP A 548 2.16 2.64 -15.73
N ASN A 549 3.01 1.72 -15.26
CA ASN A 549 2.74 0.27 -15.20
C ASN A 549 2.14 -0.29 -16.51
N VAL A 550 2.78 0.04 -17.62
CA VAL A 550 2.35 -0.26 -19.00
C VAL A 550 2.48 -1.75 -19.37
N GLY A 551 1.85 -2.14 -20.48
CA GLY A 551 1.90 -3.48 -21.05
C GLY A 551 3.25 -3.82 -21.68
N GLU A 552 3.25 -4.39 -22.89
CA GLU A 552 4.50 -4.69 -23.61
C GLU A 552 5.21 -3.40 -23.99
N VAL A 553 6.53 -3.37 -23.83
CA VAL A 553 7.34 -2.19 -24.15
C VAL A 553 8.39 -2.52 -25.20
N PHE A 554 8.40 -1.76 -26.28
CA PHE A 554 9.41 -1.83 -27.33
C PHE A 554 10.25 -0.56 -27.28
N ILE A 555 11.56 -0.70 -27.05
CA ILE A 555 12.49 0.43 -26.96
C ILE A 555 13.35 0.45 -28.23
N PHE A 556 13.33 1.58 -28.90
CA PHE A 556 14.13 1.90 -30.07
C PHE A 556 15.19 2.94 -29.67
N HIS A 557 16.46 2.60 -29.86
CA HIS A 557 17.57 3.49 -29.57
C HIS A 557 17.94 4.28 -30.82
N LEU A 558 18.05 5.59 -30.64
CA LEU A 558 18.47 6.50 -31.69
C LEU A 558 19.82 6.04 -32.29
N HIS A 559 19.90 5.97 -33.62
CA HIS A 559 21.03 5.48 -34.42
C HIS A 559 21.28 3.96 -34.43
N GLU A 560 20.56 3.17 -33.64
CA GLU A 560 20.68 1.70 -33.67
C GLU A 560 19.72 1.05 -34.66
N GLU A 561 18.51 1.58 -34.78
CA GLU A 561 17.46 1.07 -35.68
C GLU A 561 17.14 2.04 -36.82
N ARG A 562 16.83 1.49 -38.01
CA ARG A 562 16.36 2.29 -39.16
C ARG A 562 14.88 2.65 -39.01
N GLU A 563 14.49 3.82 -39.51
CA GLU A 563 13.10 4.33 -39.48
C GLU A 563 12.07 3.32 -40.02
N GLN A 564 12.42 2.61 -41.09
CA GLN A 564 11.59 1.58 -41.71
C GLN A 564 11.39 0.35 -40.81
N GLU A 565 12.42 -0.04 -40.05
CA GLU A 565 12.37 -1.17 -39.12
C GLU A 565 11.47 -0.82 -37.93
N ILE A 566 11.58 0.40 -37.40
CA ILE A 566 10.72 0.92 -36.32
C ILE A 566 9.26 0.96 -36.78
N ALA A 567 8.98 1.58 -37.92
CA ALA A 567 7.61 1.70 -38.45
C ALA A 567 6.99 0.32 -38.72
N THR A 568 7.76 -0.64 -39.24
CA THR A 568 7.28 -2.00 -39.50
C THR A 568 7.00 -2.77 -38.20
N CYS A 569 7.86 -2.62 -37.19
CA CYS A 569 7.63 -3.21 -35.87
C CYS A 569 6.35 -2.67 -35.22
N ILE A 570 6.14 -1.35 -35.26
CA ILE A 570 4.91 -0.72 -34.73
C ILE A 570 3.69 -1.24 -35.48
N PHE A 571 3.71 -1.19 -36.82
CA PHE A 571 2.59 -1.62 -37.67
C PHE A 571 2.17 -3.08 -37.39
N ASN A 572 3.12 -4.02 -37.39
CA ASN A 572 2.83 -5.43 -37.17
C ASN A 572 2.19 -5.70 -35.80
N ASN A 573 2.61 -4.96 -34.77
CA ASN A 573 2.08 -5.12 -33.42
C ASN A 573 0.68 -4.50 -33.26
N LEU A 574 0.35 -3.45 -34.00
CA LEU A 574 -0.99 -2.86 -34.04
C LEU A 574 -1.98 -3.75 -34.80
N GLU A 575 -1.57 -4.33 -35.92
CA GLU A 575 -2.42 -5.25 -36.70
C GLU A 575 -2.72 -6.56 -35.95
N ALA A 576 -1.74 -7.10 -35.22
CA ALA A 576 -1.93 -8.28 -34.37
C ALA A 576 -2.94 -8.07 -33.22
N GLU A 577 -3.17 -6.82 -32.79
CA GLU A 577 -4.20 -6.49 -31.79
C GLU A 577 -5.59 -6.44 -32.42
N LYS A 578 -5.72 -5.87 -33.62
CA LYS A 578 -7.00 -5.86 -34.36
C LYS A 578 -7.52 -7.28 -34.60
N THR A 579 -6.63 -8.23 -34.92
CA THR A 579 -7.00 -9.63 -35.17
C THR A 579 -7.36 -10.42 -33.91
N LYS A 580 -6.98 -9.95 -32.71
CA LYS A 580 -7.40 -10.56 -31.43
C LYS A 580 -8.72 -9.99 -30.89
N ALA A 581 -9.15 -8.83 -31.39
CA ALA A 581 -10.37 -8.15 -30.98
C ALA A 581 -11.61 -8.54 -31.83
N VAL A 582 -11.40 -9.29 -32.91
CA VAL A 582 -12.42 -9.96 -33.74
C VAL A 582 -12.50 -11.41 -33.30
#